data_AF-A0A800AE41-F1
#
_entry.id   AF-A0A800AE41-F1
#
_cell.length_a   1.000
_cell.length_b   1.000
_cell.length_c   1.000
_cell.angle_alpha   90.00
_cell.angle_beta   90.00
_cell.angle_gamma   90.00
#
_symmetry.space_group_name_H-M   'P 1'
#
loop_
_entity.id
_entity.type
_entity.pdbx_description
1 polymer ?
#
loop_
_entity_poly.entity_id
_entity_poly.type
_entity_poly.pdbx_seq_one_letter_code
_entity_poly.pdbx_strand_id
1 'polypeptide(L)'
;RGQYFIRVGSTKQQPTTAELARLFQQRRLVAADEAPVYAGDIDDLDLTAINRYLLRLAQSELTVDDSQLLLRELINTGIMVETADGIFPTLAGILTFGKLPQRFFPSSEIRASAFIASSFDSDVIDQKDIQGQLPDMIRGAISFVTRNIKNSSTIPDGIQRVDRLEYPIEAIREAIINAIAHRDYLISGAAIRLFIFDDRIELYSPGGLPNTITLETMKYKQFSRNQTLVSFLTGLGFMERRGKGILRMINLMREYNLPPPRFELIEEELLVAFYSSIKLVSRKRCYVKRCQNVGGHNNEVIHARNPKIRGKARKSSYRRC
;
A
#
# COMPACT_ATOMS: atom_id res chain seq x y z
N ARG A 1 -32.12 -15.53 19.30
CA ARG A 1 -31.69 -14.21 18.80
C ARG A 1 -30.25 -13.98 19.29
N GLY A 2 -29.26 -14.10 18.41
CA GLY A 2 -27.86 -13.84 18.77
C GLY A 2 -27.56 -12.34 18.63
N GLN A 3 -27.27 -11.67 19.72
CA GLN A 3 -26.77 -10.29 19.70
C GLN A 3 -25.24 -10.32 19.72
N TYR A 4 -24.60 -9.60 18.80
CA TYR A 4 -23.15 -9.47 18.73
C TYR A 4 -22.73 -8.16 19.39
N PHE A 5 -21.56 -8.15 20.06
CA PHE A 5 -21.00 -6.96 20.70
C PHE A 5 -19.50 -6.85 20.37
N ILE A 6 -19.05 -5.63 20.08
CA ILE A 6 -17.64 -5.27 19.93
C ILE A 6 -17.17 -4.44 21.12
N ARG A 7 -15.87 -4.53 21.44
CA ARG A 7 -15.27 -3.77 22.53
C ARG A 7 -14.63 -2.51 21.96
N VAL A 8 -15.15 -1.34 22.38
CA VAL A 8 -14.59 -0.03 22.05
C VAL A 8 -14.08 0.59 23.35
N GLY A 9 -12.75 0.56 23.53
CA GLY A 9 -12.10 0.94 24.78
C GLY A 9 -12.53 0.09 25.98
N SER A 10 -13.16 0.73 26.97
CA SER A 10 -13.71 0.08 28.18
C SER A 10 -15.17 -0.37 28.05
N THR A 11 -15.85 -0.04 26.94
CA THR A 11 -17.29 -0.30 26.77
C THR A 11 -17.58 -1.38 25.73
N LYS A 12 -18.73 -2.05 25.89
CA LYS A 12 -19.29 -2.98 24.89
C LYS A 12 -20.33 -2.23 24.08
N GLN A 13 -20.20 -2.24 22.77
CA GLN A 13 -21.15 -1.61 21.84
C GLN A 13 -21.67 -2.66 20.85
N GLN A 14 -22.89 -2.47 20.34
CA GLN A 14 -23.35 -3.28 19.21
C GLN A 14 -22.62 -2.81 17.95
N PRO A 15 -22.00 -3.72 17.17
CA PRO A 15 -21.39 -3.35 15.91
C PRO A 15 -22.46 -2.94 14.90
N THR A 16 -22.13 -1.95 14.07
CA THR A 16 -22.86 -1.66 12.84
C THR A 16 -22.83 -2.85 11.88
N THR A 17 -23.73 -2.89 10.89
CA THR A 17 -23.75 -3.95 9.86
C THR A 17 -22.41 -4.04 9.12
N ALA A 18 -21.76 -2.90 8.85
CA ALA A 18 -20.45 -2.85 8.20
C ALA A 18 -19.33 -3.43 9.10
N GLU A 19 -19.31 -3.07 10.40
CA GLU A 19 -18.36 -3.63 11.36
C GLU A 19 -18.58 -5.13 11.57
N LEU A 20 -19.83 -5.57 11.63
CA LEU A 20 -20.18 -6.99 11.75
C LEU A 20 -19.70 -7.77 10.51
N ALA A 21 -19.96 -7.25 9.31
CA ALA A 21 -19.49 -7.84 8.06
C ALA A 21 -17.96 -7.93 8.01
N ARG A 22 -17.25 -6.89 8.47
CA ARG A 22 -15.78 -6.91 8.60
C ARG A 22 -15.29 -7.96 9.60
N LEU A 23 -15.93 -8.09 10.76
CA LEU A 23 -15.57 -9.14 11.74
C LEU A 23 -15.75 -10.54 11.16
N PHE A 24 -16.83 -10.75 10.41
CA PHE A 24 -17.04 -12.00 9.68
C PHE A 24 -16.01 -12.20 8.57
N GLN A 25 -15.66 -11.16 7.81
CA GLN A 25 -14.62 -11.24 6.79
C GLN A 25 -13.25 -11.58 7.37
N GLN A 26 -12.89 -10.99 8.52
CA GLN A 26 -11.65 -11.30 9.22
C GLN A 26 -11.59 -12.74 9.73
N ARG A 27 -12.74 -13.33 10.08
CA ARG A 27 -12.87 -14.76 10.42
C ARG A 27 -13.09 -15.66 9.21
N ARG A 28 -13.05 -15.10 8.00
CA ARG A 28 -13.32 -15.79 6.73
C ARG A 28 -14.72 -16.41 6.64
N LEU A 29 -15.67 -15.86 7.39
CA LEU A 29 -17.08 -16.19 7.32
C LEU A 29 -17.80 -15.41 6.20
N VAL A 30 -17.18 -14.36 5.67
CA VAL A 30 -17.61 -13.60 4.47
C VAL A 30 -16.38 -13.29 3.62
N ALA A 31 -16.29 -13.79 2.40
CA ALA A 31 -15.25 -13.38 1.45
C ALA A 31 -15.84 -12.30 0.52
N ALA A 32 -15.56 -11.03 0.82
CA ALA A 32 -16.16 -9.92 0.07
C ALA A 32 -15.83 -9.97 -1.43
N ASP A 33 -14.64 -10.48 -1.78
CA ASP A 33 -14.18 -10.62 -3.16
C ASP A 33 -14.82 -11.78 -3.92
N GLU A 34 -15.39 -12.76 -3.20
CA GLU A 34 -16.15 -13.88 -3.78
C GLU A 34 -17.67 -13.60 -3.81
N ALA A 35 -18.11 -12.47 -3.25
CA ALA A 35 -19.53 -12.14 -3.17
C ALA A 35 -20.16 -11.94 -4.57
N PRO A 36 -21.37 -12.49 -4.81
CA PRO A 36 -22.08 -12.29 -6.08
C PRO A 36 -22.51 -10.84 -6.25
N VAL A 37 -22.33 -10.32 -7.47
CA VAL A 37 -22.84 -9.01 -7.89
C VAL A 37 -24.14 -9.23 -8.65
N TYR A 38 -25.26 -9.26 -7.93
CA TYR A 38 -26.59 -9.57 -8.48
C TYR A 38 -27.06 -8.63 -9.61
N ALA A 39 -26.51 -7.42 -9.67
CA ALA A 39 -26.86 -6.44 -10.70
C ALA A 39 -26.06 -6.60 -12.01
N GLY A 40 -25.11 -7.54 -12.05
CA GLY A 40 -24.24 -7.77 -13.20
C GLY A 40 -24.40 -9.17 -13.78
N ASP A 41 -24.00 -9.33 -15.02
CA ASP A 41 -24.01 -10.60 -15.75
C ASP A 41 -22.69 -10.84 -16.52
N ILE A 42 -22.66 -11.85 -17.38
CA ILE A 42 -21.48 -12.18 -18.19
C ILE A 42 -21.15 -11.09 -19.23
N ASP A 43 -22.15 -10.32 -19.70
CA ASP A 43 -21.94 -9.28 -20.70
C ASP A 43 -21.25 -8.04 -20.10
N ASP A 44 -21.29 -7.89 -18.78
CA ASP A 44 -20.50 -6.88 -18.06
C ASP A 44 -19.01 -7.22 -17.97
N LEU A 45 -18.60 -8.45 -18.32
CA LEU A 45 -17.22 -8.90 -18.30
C LEU A 45 -16.52 -8.76 -19.67
N ASP A 46 -15.25 -8.37 -19.63
CA ASP A 46 -14.34 -8.37 -20.77
C ASP A 46 -13.79 -9.78 -20.99
N LEU A 47 -14.51 -10.56 -21.80
CA LEU A 47 -14.11 -11.91 -22.18
C LEU A 47 -12.75 -11.97 -22.88
N THR A 48 -12.30 -10.89 -23.53
CA THR A 48 -10.96 -10.83 -24.16
C THR A 48 -9.88 -10.73 -23.10
N ALA A 49 -10.08 -9.89 -22.07
CA ALA A 49 -9.18 -9.81 -20.92
C ALA A 49 -9.14 -11.13 -20.15
N ILE A 50 -10.29 -11.78 -19.96
CA ILE A 50 -10.38 -13.08 -19.29
C ILE A 50 -9.64 -14.15 -20.10
N ASN A 51 -9.86 -14.23 -21.42
CA ASN A 51 -9.17 -15.21 -22.25
C ASN A 51 -7.64 -15.04 -22.15
N ARG A 52 -7.13 -13.80 -22.24
CA ARG A 52 -5.70 -13.52 -22.02
C ARG A 52 -5.20 -13.97 -20.65
N TYR A 53 -6.01 -13.80 -19.61
CA TYR A 53 -5.68 -14.26 -18.26
C TYR A 53 -5.64 -15.79 -18.17
N LEU A 54 -6.64 -16.49 -18.71
CA LEU A 54 -6.72 -17.95 -18.69
C LEU A 54 -5.57 -18.60 -19.49
N LEU A 55 -5.24 -18.07 -20.67
CA LEU A 55 -4.08 -18.49 -21.47
C LEU A 55 -2.77 -18.40 -20.68
N ARG A 56 -2.62 -17.31 -19.91
CA ARG A 56 -1.44 -17.08 -19.06
C ARG A 56 -1.34 -18.08 -17.91
N LEU A 57 -2.47 -18.56 -17.38
CA LEU A 57 -2.51 -19.57 -16.33
C LEU A 57 -2.28 -20.99 -16.87
N ALA A 58 -2.93 -21.34 -17.97
CA ALA A 58 -3.03 -22.72 -18.46
C ALA A 58 -1.87 -23.14 -19.37
N GLN A 59 -1.15 -22.21 -20.00
CA GLN A 59 -0.18 -22.50 -21.08
C GLN A 59 -0.78 -23.36 -22.23
N SER A 60 -2.10 -23.40 -22.37
CA SER A 60 -2.84 -24.04 -23.47
C SER A 60 -4.06 -23.19 -23.85
N GLU A 61 -4.44 -23.23 -25.13
CA GLU A 61 -5.59 -22.47 -25.65
C GLU A 61 -6.91 -23.08 -25.19
N LEU A 62 -7.74 -22.27 -24.53
CA LEU A 62 -9.17 -22.55 -24.41
C LEU A 62 -9.78 -22.35 -25.80
N THR A 63 -10.26 -23.43 -26.42
CA THR A 63 -11.16 -23.33 -27.56
C THR A 63 -12.51 -22.84 -27.03
N VAL A 64 -12.79 -21.54 -27.23
CA VAL A 64 -13.96 -20.78 -26.72
C VAL A 64 -15.30 -21.20 -27.37
N ASP A 65 -15.34 -22.34 -28.07
CA ASP A 65 -16.53 -22.74 -28.85
C ASP A 65 -17.60 -23.47 -28.02
N ASP A 66 -17.31 -23.77 -26.74
CA ASP A 66 -18.25 -24.39 -25.81
C ASP A 66 -18.59 -23.44 -24.66
N SER A 67 -19.81 -22.89 -24.71
CA SER A 67 -20.34 -21.95 -23.71
C SER A 67 -20.43 -22.57 -22.31
N GLN A 68 -20.63 -23.88 -22.21
CA GLN A 68 -20.68 -24.57 -20.91
C GLN A 68 -19.29 -24.71 -20.31
N LEU A 69 -18.28 -25.02 -21.15
CA LEU A 69 -16.88 -25.05 -20.69
C LEU A 69 -16.41 -23.68 -20.24
N LEU A 70 -16.71 -22.62 -21.00
CA LEU A 70 -16.36 -21.25 -20.62
C LEU A 70 -16.97 -20.90 -19.25
N LEU A 71 -18.28 -21.11 -19.09
CA LEU A 71 -18.97 -20.80 -17.84
C LEU A 71 -18.38 -21.56 -16.64
N ARG A 72 -18.05 -22.85 -16.85
CA ARG A 72 -17.40 -23.66 -15.83
C ARG A 72 -16.03 -23.13 -15.44
N GLU A 73 -15.22 -22.69 -16.40
CA GLU A 73 -13.91 -22.07 -16.13
C GLU A 73 -14.04 -20.74 -15.39
N LEU A 74 -15.03 -19.91 -15.75
CA LEU A 74 -15.32 -18.66 -15.04
C LEU A 74 -15.69 -18.92 -13.57
N ILE A 75 -16.46 -19.98 -13.29
CA ILE A 75 -16.81 -20.39 -11.93
C ILE A 75 -15.60 -20.98 -11.20
N ASN A 76 -14.85 -21.89 -11.83
CA ASN A 76 -13.66 -22.53 -11.24
C ASN A 76 -12.57 -21.52 -10.86
N THR A 77 -12.45 -20.44 -11.63
CA THR A 77 -11.50 -19.36 -11.34
C THR A 77 -12.03 -18.35 -10.32
N GLY A 78 -13.32 -18.39 -9.96
CA GLY A 78 -13.95 -17.44 -9.05
C GLY A 78 -14.24 -16.08 -9.70
N ILE A 79 -14.24 -15.99 -11.03
CA ILE A 79 -14.69 -14.80 -11.78
C ILE A 79 -16.22 -14.70 -11.71
N MET A 80 -16.89 -15.84 -11.77
CA MET A 80 -18.33 -15.98 -11.53
C MET A 80 -18.58 -16.95 -10.38
N VAL A 81 -19.79 -16.92 -9.84
CA VAL A 81 -20.24 -17.81 -8.77
C VAL A 81 -21.67 -18.27 -9.04
N GLU A 82 -21.92 -19.55 -8.82
CA GLU A 82 -23.25 -20.13 -8.88
C GLU A 82 -23.94 -19.99 -7.52
N THR A 83 -25.18 -19.49 -7.54
CA THR A 83 -26.02 -19.26 -6.36
C THR A 83 -27.40 -19.86 -6.60
N ALA A 84 -28.24 -19.91 -5.56
CA ALA A 84 -29.64 -20.34 -5.71
C ALA A 84 -30.44 -19.47 -6.70
N ASP A 85 -30.04 -18.20 -6.87
CA ASP A 85 -30.72 -17.21 -7.73
C ASP A 85 -30.14 -17.18 -9.16
N GLY A 86 -29.14 -18.01 -9.47
CA GLY A 86 -28.47 -18.05 -10.75
C GLY A 86 -26.96 -17.85 -10.64
N ILE A 87 -26.32 -17.61 -11.79
CA ILE A 87 -24.86 -17.43 -11.91
C ILE A 87 -24.57 -15.96 -12.12
N PHE A 88 -23.73 -15.40 -11.24
CA PHE A 88 -23.40 -13.98 -11.22
C PHE A 88 -21.89 -13.77 -11.24
N PRO A 89 -21.40 -12.66 -11.79
CA PRO A 89 -20.00 -12.27 -11.61
C PRO A 89 -19.73 -11.98 -10.13
N THR A 90 -18.53 -12.31 -9.67
CA THR A 90 -18.08 -11.98 -8.32
C THR A 90 -17.58 -10.53 -8.27
N LEU A 91 -17.47 -9.97 -7.06
CA LEU A 91 -16.81 -8.67 -6.87
C LEU A 91 -15.39 -8.68 -7.47
N ALA A 92 -14.60 -9.74 -7.25
CA ALA A 92 -13.28 -9.87 -7.84
C ALA A 92 -13.31 -9.92 -9.37
N GLY A 93 -14.29 -10.64 -9.93
CA GLY A 93 -14.51 -10.76 -11.36
C GLY A 93 -14.80 -9.40 -12.00
N ILE A 94 -15.76 -8.64 -11.46
CA ILE A 94 -16.09 -7.29 -11.93
C ILE A 94 -14.90 -6.35 -11.79
N LEU A 95 -14.22 -6.31 -10.64
CA LEU A 95 -13.12 -5.36 -10.45
C LEU A 95 -11.94 -5.61 -11.38
N THR A 96 -11.66 -6.88 -11.68
CA THR A 96 -10.47 -7.25 -12.45
C THR A 96 -10.74 -7.35 -13.94
N PHE A 97 -11.94 -7.80 -14.32
CA PHE A 97 -12.29 -8.11 -15.71
C PHE A 97 -13.58 -7.42 -16.18
N GLY A 98 -14.23 -6.59 -15.36
CA GLY A 98 -15.41 -5.84 -15.78
C GLY A 98 -15.09 -4.78 -16.82
N LYS A 99 -16.01 -4.55 -17.75
CA LYS A 99 -15.91 -3.46 -18.74
C LYS A 99 -16.01 -2.09 -18.08
N LEU A 100 -16.91 -1.95 -17.10
CA LEU A 100 -17.15 -0.71 -16.34
C LEU A 100 -17.32 -1.00 -14.84
N PRO A 101 -16.24 -1.35 -14.11
CA PRO A 101 -16.34 -1.77 -12.70
C PRO A 101 -16.98 -0.71 -11.79
N GLN A 102 -16.75 0.57 -12.09
CA GLN A 102 -17.28 1.70 -11.33
C GLN A 102 -18.80 1.86 -11.43
N ARG A 103 -19.49 1.21 -12.40
CA ARG A 103 -20.96 1.11 -12.41
C ARG A 103 -21.48 0.40 -11.17
N PHE A 104 -20.76 -0.62 -10.71
CA PHE A 104 -21.10 -1.43 -9.55
C PHE A 104 -20.47 -0.91 -8.27
N PHE A 105 -19.24 -0.40 -8.39
CA PHE A 105 -18.43 0.05 -7.26
C PHE A 105 -17.87 1.46 -7.52
N PRO A 106 -18.68 2.53 -7.37
CA PRO A 106 -18.27 3.89 -7.71
C PRO A 106 -17.01 4.38 -6.97
N SER A 107 -16.78 3.88 -5.75
CA SER A 107 -15.60 4.23 -4.94
C SER A 107 -14.38 3.35 -5.19
N SER A 108 -14.46 2.40 -6.13
CA SER A 108 -13.32 1.60 -6.57
C SER A 108 -12.47 2.39 -7.57
N GLU A 109 -11.74 3.37 -7.05
CA GLU A 109 -10.87 4.25 -7.83
C GLU A 109 -9.63 4.65 -7.01
N ILE A 110 -8.62 5.18 -7.70
CA ILE A 110 -7.51 5.90 -7.06
C ILE A 110 -7.66 7.38 -7.38
N ARG A 111 -7.90 8.20 -6.36
CA ARG A 111 -7.86 9.67 -6.48
C ARG A 111 -6.43 10.13 -6.27
N ALA A 112 -5.81 10.65 -7.32
CA ALA A 112 -4.42 11.06 -7.31
C ALA A 112 -4.30 12.59 -7.43
N SER A 113 -3.48 13.21 -6.58
CA SER A 113 -3.20 14.65 -6.63
C SER A 113 -1.71 14.91 -6.36
N ALA A 114 -1.12 15.80 -7.16
CA ALA A 114 0.25 16.26 -7.00
C ALA A 114 0.24 17.75 -6.61
N PHE A 115 1.04 18.11 -5.62
CA PHE A 115 1.07 19.43 -4.99
C PHE A 115 2.41 20.13 -5.22
N ILE A 116 2.40 21.47 -5.25
CA ILE A 116 3.63 22.28 -5.36
C ILE A 116 4.52 22.18 -4.11
N ALA A 117 3.92 22.14 -2.92
CA ALA A 117 4.64 22.17 -1.66
C ALA A 117 4.33 20.94 -0.79
N SER A 118 4.87 20.90 0.43
CA SER A 118 4.71 19.76 1.37
C SER A 118 3.35 19.67 2.06
N SER A 119 2.37 20.47 1.64
CA SER A 119 1.14 20.72 2.40
C SER A 119 -0.10 20.63 1.53
N PHE A 120 -1.20 20.18 2.12
CA PHE A 120 -2.48 19.98 1.45
C PHE A 120 -3.18 21.30 1.06
N ASP A 121 -2.79 22.41 1.66
CA ASP A 121 -3.28 23.76 1.32
C ASP A 121 -2.51 24.40 0.15
N SER A 122 -1.49 23.71 -0.38
CA SER A 122 -0.75 24.20 -1.54
C SER A 122 -1.45 23.89 -2.86
N ASP A 123 -1.08 24.63 -3.91
CA ASP A 123 -1.70 24.47 -5.22
C ASP A 123 -1.46 23.07 -5.80
N VAL A 124 -2.51 22.54 -6.43
CA VAL A 124 -2.50 21.26 -7.14
C VAL A 124 -1.95 21.45 -8.55
N ILE A 125 -0.88 20.74 -8.88
CA ILE A 125 -0.24 20.76 -10.21
C ILE A 125 -0.97 19.83 -11.17
N ASP A 126 -1.35 18.65 -10.68
CA ASP A 126 -1.96 17.59 -11.46
C ASP A 126 -2.93 16.81 -10.58
N GLN A 127 -4.09 16.47 -11.12
CA GLN A 127 -5.10 15.68 -10.44
C GLN A 127 -5.73 14.70 -11.43
N LYS A 128 -5.95 13.47 -10.98
CA LYS A 128 -6.60 12.45 -11.78
C LYS A 128 -7.34 11.44 -10.93
N ASP A 129 -8.59 11.19 -11.30
CA ASP A 129 -9.33 10.02 -10.84
C ASP A 129 -9.01 8.85 -11.78
N ILE A 130 -8.39 7.82 -11.23
CA ILE A 130 -7.90 6.66 -11.97
C ILE A 130 -8.87 5.51 -11.75
N GLN A 131 -9.61 5.19 -12.81
CA GLN A 131 -10.72 4.22 -12.84
C GLN A 131 -10.43 3.12 -13.88
N GLY A 132 -11.37 2.18 -14.03
CA GLY A 132 -11.27 1.01 -14.88
C GLY A 132 -11.01 -0.28 -14.10
N GLN A 133 -10.48 -1.28 -14.80
CA GLN A 133 -10.08 -2.55 -14.19
C GLN A 133 -8.88 -2.35 -13.27
N LEU A 134 -8.70 -3.24 -12.28
CA LEU A 134 -7.55 -3.16 -11.36
C LEU A 134 -6.18 -3.06 -12.09
N PRO A 135 -5.90 -3.81 -13.18
CA PRO A 135 -4.68 -3.64 -13.95
C PRO A 135 -4.48 -2.23 -14.53
N ASP A 136 -5.56 -1.59 -14.97
CA ASP A 136 -5.52 -0.23 -15.53
C ASP A 136 -5.32 0.81 -14.44
N MET A 137 -5.94 0.61 -13.27
CA MET A 137 -5.70 1.43 -12.09
C MET A 137 -4.23 1.38 -11.65
N ILE A 138 -3.62 0.18 -11.63
CA ILE A 138 -2.19 0.00 -11.31
C ILE A 138 -1.32 0.79 -12.31
N ARG A 139 -1.52 0.58 -13.62
CA ARG A 139 -0.73 1.25 -14.67
C ARG A 139 -0.92 2.77 -14.61
N GLY A 140 -2.17 3.22 -14.48
CA GLY A 140 -2.52 4.63 -14.40
C GLY A 140 -1.89 5.34 -13.21
N ALA A 141 -1.85 4.69 -12.04
CA ALA A 141 -1.23 5.24 -10.84
C ALA A 141 0.29 5.31 -10.96
N ILE A 142 0.93 4.28 -11.53
CA ILE A 142 2.38 4.31 -11.79
C ILE A 142 2.71 5.43 -12.78
N SER A 143 1.96 5.55 -13.88
CA SER A 143 2.15 6.65 -14.84
C SER A 143 1.89 8.03 -14.22
N PHE A 144 0.97 8.14 -13.25
CA PHE A 144 0.75 9.36 -12.47
C PHE A 144 1.95 9.72 -11.61
N VAL A 145 2.52 8.75 -10.92
CA VAL A 145 3.73 8.95 -10.11
C VAL A 145 4.89 9.35 -11.00
N THR A 146 5.21 8.54 -12.01
CA THR A 146 6.41 8.72 -12.84
C THR A 146 6.46 10.10 -13.50
N ARG A 147 5.32 10.67 -13.91
CA ARG A 147 5.28 11.99 -14.54
C ARG A 147 5.34 13.16 -13.55
N ASN A 148 5.01 12.93 -12.27
CA ASN A 148 4.90 13.99 -11.26
C ASN A 148 6.06 13.98 -10.24
N ILE A 149 6.94 12.98 -10.28
CA ILE A 149 8.18 12.97 -9.48
C ILE A 149 9.33 13.60 -10.25
N LYS A 150 10.32 14.12 -9.52
CA LYS A 150 11.47 14.79 -10.14
C LYS A 150 12.43 13.76 -10.74
N ASN A 151 13.10 14.16 -11.82
CA ASN A 151 14.32 13.50 -12.27
C ASN A 151 15.49 14.10 -11.48
N SER A 152 16.15 13.27 -10.67
CA SER A 152 17.43 13.60 -10.06
C SER A 152 18.55 13.21 -11.02
N SER A 153 19.34 14.19 -11.44
CA SER A 153 20.54 13.92 -12.22
C SER A 153 21.70 13.83 -11.26
N THR A 154 22.26 12.63 -11.10
CA THR A 154 23.48 12.43 -10.31
C THR A 154 24.63 12.10 -11.26
N ILE A 155 25.85 12.47 -10.87
CA ILE A 155 27.09 12.12 -11.58
C ILE A 155 27.90 11.26 -10.60
N PRO A 156 27.64 9.94 -10.50
CA PRO A 156 28.21 9.09 -9.46
C PRO A 156 29.75 9.06 -9.48
N ASP A 157 30.35 9.16 -10.68
CA ASP A 157 31.80 9.02 -10.89
C ASP A 157 32.45 10.21 -11.62
N GLY A 158 31.80 11.38 -11.68
CA GLY A 158 32.31 12.56 -12.38
C GLY A 158 32.31 12.51 -13.92
N ILE A 159 32.04 11.33 -14.52
CA ILE A 159 32.24 11.09 -15.96
C ILE A 159 30.94 11.15 -16.77
N GLN A 160 29.83 10.66 -16.22
CA GLN A 160 28.55 10.60 -16.96
C GLN A 160 27.36 10.95 -16.04
N ARG A 161 26.48 11.80 -16.56
CA ARG A 161 25.20 12.13 -15.93
C ARG A 161 24.27 10.93 -16.07
N VAL A 162 23.76 10.44 -14.94
CA VAL A 162 22.71 9.43 -14.90
C VAL A 162 21.45 10.12 -14.39
N ASP A 163 20.44 10.19 -15.26
CA ASP A 163 19.12 10.65 -14.87
C ASP A 163 18.40 9.50 -14.14
N ARG A 164 18.11 9.72 -12.85
CA ARG A 164 17.46 8.78 -11.97
C ARG A 164 16.22 9.42 -11.37
N LEU A 165 15.11 8.71 -11.36
CA LEU A 165 13.88 9.16 -10.70
C LEU A 165 14.12 9.36 -9.19
N GLU A 166 13.41 10.32 -8.61
CA GLU A 166 13.49 10.66 -7.18
C GLU A 166 13.19 9.47 -6.26
N TYR A 167 12.38 8.51 -6.73
CA TYR A 167 12.00 7.31 -6.00
C TYR A 167 12.16 6.05 -6.87
N PRO A 168 12.43 4.88 -6.26
CA PRO A 168 12.33 3.60 -6.96
C PRO A 168 10.88 3.32 -7.35
N ILE A 169 10.59 3.36 -8.65
CA ILE A 169 9.24 3.09 -9.17
C ILE A 169 8.75 1.69 -8.79
N GLU A 170 9.65 0.72 -8.69
CA GLU A 170 9.32 -0.65 -8.28
C GLU A 170 8.81 -0.72 -6.84
N ALA A 171 9.31 0.15 -5.95
CA ALA A 171 8.85 0.22 -4.57
C ALA A 171 7.45 0.85 -4.49
N ILE A 172 7.21 1.91 -5.28
CA ILE A 172 5.91 2.58 -5.33
C ILE A 172 4.86 1.67 -5.98
N ARG A 173 5.24 0.97 -7.06
CA ARG A 173 4.42 -0.07 -7.72
C ARG A 173 3.96 -1.11 -6.71
N GLU A 174 4.86 -1.59 -5.86
CA GLU A 174 4.55 -2.57 -4.82
C GLU A 174 3.55 -2.01 -3.79
N ALA A 175 3.69 -0.75 -3.37
CA ALA A 175 2.71 -0.12 -2.47
C ALA A 175 1.33 0.05 -3.13
N ILE A 176 1.27 0.50 -4.39
CA ILE A 176 0.00 0.64 -5.14
C ILE A 176 -0.71 -0.70 -5.25
N ILE A 177 0.01 -1.76 -5.62
CA ILE A 177 -0.57 -3.09 -5.76
C ILE A 177 -1.08 -3.61 -4.42
N ASN A 178 -0.31 -3.41 -3.34
CA ASN A 178 -0.74 -3.81 -2.00
C ASN A 178 -1.96 -3.03 -1.51
N ALA A 179 -2.05 -1.73 -1.82
CA ALA A 179 -3.24 -0.93 -1.50
C ALA A 179 -4.48 -1.46 -2.24
N ILE A 180 -4.38 -1.77 -3.54
CA ILE A 180 -5.49 -2.34 -4.31
C ILE A 180 -5.87 -3.74 -3.82
N ALA A 181 -4.89 -4.62 -3.64
CA ALA A 181 -5.12 -6.02 -3.29
C ALA A 181 -5.72 -6.18 -1.88
N HIS A 182 -5.32 -5.31 -0.95
CA HIS A 182 -5.71 -5.42 0.46
C HIS A 182 -6.72 -4.36 0.92
N ARG A 183 -7.22 -3.53 0.00
CA ARG A 183 -8.35 -2.61 0.25
C ARG A 183 -9.55 -3.37 0.81
N ASP A 184 -10.24 -2.75 1.77
CA ASP A 184 -11.54 -3.20 2.20
C ASP A 184 -12.63 -2.73 1.22
N TYR A 185 -13.09 -3.66 0.37
CA TYR A 185 -14.10 -3.38 -0.64
C TYR A 185 -15.54 -3.28 -0.10
N LEU A 186 -15.76 -3.59 1.18
CA LEU A 186 -17.06 -3.36 1.83
C LEU A 186 -17.26 -1.90 2.24
N ILE A 187 -16.20 -1.10 2.27
CA ILE A 187 -16.28 0.34 2.54
C ILE A 187 -16.71 1.08 1.27
N SER A 188 -17.97 1.49 1.25
CA SER A 188 -18.49 2.42 0.26
C SER A 188 -18.06 3.86 0.59
N GLY A 189 -17.90 4.70 -0.44
CA GLY A 189 -17.56 6.12 -0.29
C GLY A 189 -16.07 6.45 -0.13
N ALA A 190 -15.20 5.47 0.14
CA ALA A 190 -13.78 5.69 0.36
C ALA A 190 -12.92 5.19 -0.82
N ALA A 191 -12.30 6.10 -1.57
CA ALA A 191 -11.33 5.74 -2.61
C ALA A 191 -9.92 5.52 -2.03
N ILE A 192 -9.04 4.85 -2.78
CA ILE A 192 -7.60 4.92 -2.49
C ILE A 192 -7.15 6.34 -2.83
N ARG A 193 -6.37 6.98 -1.95
CA ARG A 193 -5.87 8.33 -2.18
C ARG A 193 -4.36 8.31 -2.34
N LEU A 194 -3.87 8.91 -3.42
CA LEU A 194 -2.46 9.01 -3.76
C LEU A 194 -2.07 10.49 -3.83
N PHE A 195 -1.26 10.93 -2.87
CA PHE A 195 -0.79 12.30 -2.83
C PHE A 195 0.72 12.36 -3.09
N ILE A 196 1.12 13.26 -3.98
CA ILE A 196 2.52 13.54 -4.29
C ILE A 196 2.81 14.96 -3.82
N PHE A 197 3.70 15.10 -2.86
CA PHE A 197 4.19 16.37 -2.35
C PHE A 197 5.62 16.61 -2.83
N ASP A 198 6.11 17.83 -2.60
CA ASP A 198 7.48 18.20 -2.95
C ASP A 198 8.58 17.37 -2.26
N ASP A 199 8.23 16.71 -1.15
CA ASP A 199 9.15 16.00 -0.27
C ASP A 199 8.77 14.55 0.03
N ARG A 200 7.56 14.12 -0.33
CA ARG A 200 7.07 12.76 -0.06
C ARG A 200 5.91 12.34 -0.96
N ILE A 201 5.69 11.04 -1.02
CA ILE A 201 4.50 10.42 -1.61
C ILE A 201 3.72 9.73 -0.49
N GLU A 202 2.43 9.97 -0.41
CA GLU A 202 1.52 9.36 0.56
C GLU A 202 0.44 8.56 -0.17
N LEU A 203 0.27 7.29 0.23
CA LEU A 203 -0.75 6.39 -0.28
C LEU A 203 -1.66 5.93 0.86
N TYR A 204 -2.93 6.31 0.80
CA TYR A 204 -3.97 5.94 1.75
C TYR A 204 -4.84 4.83 1.16
N SER A 205 -4.88 3.69 1.83
CA SER A 205 -5.73 2.56 1.47
C SER A 205 -6.87 2.38 2.48
N PRO A 206 -8.13 2.36 2.04
CA PRO A 206 -9.26 2.05 2.90
C PRO A 206 -9.16 0.65 3.50
N GLY A 207 -9.44 0.54 4.79
CA GLY A 207 -9.39 -0.70 5.55
C GLY A 207 -8.15 -0.80 6.42
N GLY A 208 -8.36 -0.87 7.74
CA GLY A 208 -7.29 -1.08 8.70
C GLY A 208 -6.65 -2.46 8.59
N LEU A 209 -5.57 -2.70 9.33
CA LEU A 209 -4.89 -4.00 9.33
C LEU A 209 -5.82 -5.11 9.86
N PRO A 210 -5.75 -6.34 9.31
CA PRO A 210 -6.41 -7.50 9.91
C PRO A 210 -5.96 -7.69 11.35
N ASN A 211 -6.86 -8.08 12.26
CA ASN A 211 -6.54 -8.25 13.71
C ASN A 211 -5.35 -9.19 14.01
N THR A 212 -4.96 -10.02 13.06
CA THR A 212 -3.83 -10.96 13.16
C THR A 212 -2.48 -10.35 12.76
N ILE A 213 -2.48 -9.15 12.18
CA ILE A 213 -1.33 -8.42 11.65
C ILE A 213 -1.21 -7.06 12.35
N THR A 214 0.02 -6.74 12.74
CA THR A 214 0.43 -5.43 13.25
C THR A 214 1.40 -4.77 12.27
N LEU A 215 1.64 -3.46 12.41
CA LEU A 215 2.63 -2.72 11.61
C LEU A 215 4.04 -3.33 11.71
N GLU A 216 4.37 -3.95 12.84
CA GLU A 216 5.65 -4.64 13.02
C GLU A 216 5.69 -6.00 12.32
N THR A 217 4.58 -6.74 12.36
CA THR A 217 4.50 -8.12 11.85
C THR A 217 4.12 -8.21 10.38
N MET A 218 3.57 -7.15 9.76
CA MET A 218 3.20 -7.12 8.35
C MET A 218 4.38 -7.40 7.40
N LYS A 219 5.62 -7.20 7.87
CA LYS A 219 6.84 -7.51 7.11
C LYS A 219 7.07 -9.01 6.90
N TYR A 220 6.49 -9.84 7.77
CA TYR A 220 6.79 -11.28 7.85
C TYR A 220 5.55 -12.18 7.82
N LYS A 221 4.38 -11.64 8.19
CA LYS A 221 3.10 -12.37 8.18
C LYS A 221 2.34 -12.12 6.88
N GLN A 222 1.76 -13.19 6.35
CA GLN A 222 0.93 -13.15 5.16
C GLN A 222 -0.53 -13.34 5.56
N PHE A 223 -1.36 -12.34 5.29
CA PHE A 223 -2.81 -12.48 5.33
C PHE A 223 -3.41 -11.51 4.32
N SER A 224 -4.24 -12.04 3.42
CA SER A 224 -5.09 -11.22 2.56
C SER A 224 -6.54 -11.47 2.90
N ARG A 225 -7.31 -10.38 3.04
CA ARG A 225 -8.77 -10.42 3.16
C ARG A 225 -9.45 -10.70 1.81
N ASN A 226 -8.76 -10.45 0.70
CA ASN A 226 -9.22 -10.67 -0.66
C ASN A 226 -8.28 -11.67 -1.34
N GLN A 227 -8.53 -12.97 -1.16
CA GLN A 227 -7.63 -14.02 -1.69
C GLN A 227 -7.81 -14.20 -3.20
N THR A 228 -9.03 -14.07 -3.70
CA THR A 228 -9.35 -14.17 -5.12
C THR A 228 -8.73 -13.03 -5.90
N LEU A 229 -8.85 -11.79 -5.39
CA LEU A 229 -8.16 -10.62 -5.98
C LEU A 229 -6.63 -10.79 -6.00
N VAL A 230 -6.04 -11.25 -4.89
CA VAL A 230 -4.58 -11.54 -4.84
C VAL A 230 -4.20 -12.63 -5.85
N SER A 231 -5.02 -13.66 -6.00
CA SER A 231 -4.80 -14.73 -6.98
C SER A 231 -4.82 -14.19 -8.41
N PHE A 232 -5.80 -13.35 -8.74
CA PHE A 232 -5.92 -12.72 -10.07
C PHE A 232 -4.73 -11.82 -10.37
N LEU A 233 -4.37 -10.92 -9.46
CA LEU A 233 -3.21 -10.05 -9.62
C LEU A 233 -1.89 -10.83 -9.71
N THR A 234 -1.78 -11.97 -9.02
CA THR A 234 -0.64 -12.88 -9.17
C THR A 234 -0.61 -13.50 -10.56
N GLY A 235 -1.74 -14.06 -11.02
CA GLY A 235 -1.83 -14.71 -12.33
C GLY A 235 -1.56 -13.73 -13.48
N LEU A 236 -1.99 -12.49 -13.34
CA LEU A 236 -1.69 -11.39 -14.26
C LEU A 236 -0.22 -10.91 -14.20
N GLY A 237 0.55 -11.35 -13.20
CA GLY A 237 1.96 -11.03 -13.04
C GLY A 237 2.25 -9.69 -12.33
N PHE A 238 1.26 -9.11 -11.64
CA PHE A 238 1.46 -7.86 -10.90
C PHE A 238 2.12 -8.11 -9.54
N MET A 239 1.83 -9.24 -8.87
CA MET A 239 2.37 -9.55 -7.54
C MET A 239 2.93 -10.96 -7.42
N GLU A 240 3.84 -11.15 -6.46
CA GLU A 240 4.37 -12.46 -6.10
C GLU A 240 3.65 -13.03 -4.87
N ARG A 241 3.29 -14.32 -4.89
CA ARG A 241 2.65 -15.01 -3.75
C ARG A 241 3.53 -15.14 -2.49
N ARG A 242 4.83 -14.82 -2.57
CA ARG A 242 5.81 -15.15 -1.51
C ARG A 242 5.82 -14.18 -0.32
N GLY A 243 4.95 -13.17 -0.29
CA GLY A 243 4.83 -12.21 0.82
C GLY A 243 6.12 -11.44 1.14
N LYS A 244 7.02 -11.33 0.16
CA LYS A 244 8.28 -10.57 0.26
C LYS A 244 8.13 -9.13 -0.23
N GLY A 245 6.95 -8.73 -0.68
CA GLY A 245 6.66 -7.42 -1.27
C GLY A 245 7.13 -6.26 -0.41
N ILE A 246 6.70 -6.23 0.86
CA ILE A 246 7.07 -5.17 1.81
C ILE A 246 8.60 -5.14 2.06
N LEU A 247 9.24 -6.31 2.21
CA LEU A 247 10.70 -6.38 2.39
C LEU A 247 11.45 -5.90 1.15
N ARG A 248 10.98 -6.28 -0.05
CA ARG A 248 11.54 -5.81 -1.32
C ARG A 248 11.41 -4.29 -1.43
N MET A 249 10.24 -3.74 -1.11
CA MET A 249 10.00 -2.30 -1.09
C MET A 249 10.95 -1.56 -0.13
N ILE A 250 11.18 -2.09 1.08
CA ILE A 250 12.15 -1.53 2.03
C ILE A 250 13.58 -1.59 1.50
N ASN A 251 13.97 -2.70 0.87
CA ASN A 251 15.31 -2.87 0.32
C ASN A 251 15.57 -1.94 -0.87
N LEU A 252 14.60 -1.79 -1.78
CA LEU A 252 14.68 -0.85 -2.91
C LEU A 252 14.88 0.59 -2.44
N MET A 253 14.16 1.01 -1.40
CA MET A 253 14.35 2.35 -0.82
C MET A 253 15.76 2.53 -0.24
N ARG A 254 16.29 1.50 0.42
CA ARG A 254 17.66 1.50 0.94
C ARG A 254 18.70 1.59 -0.18
N GLU A 255 18.53 0.84 -1.27
CA GLU A 255 19.39 0.90 -2.46
C GLU A 255 19.35 2.26 -3.18
N TYR A 256 18.25 3.00 -3.00
CA TYR A 256 18.11 4.39 -3.44
C TYR A 256 18.68 5.41 -2.45
N ASN A 257 19.28 4.99 -1.33
CA ASN A 257 19.73 5.85 -0.23
C ASN A 257 18.59 6.73 0.33
N LEU A 258 17.36 6.23 0.30
CA LEU A 258 16.18 6.88 0.85
C LEU A 258 15.81 6.25 2.20
N PRO A 259 15.12 7.00 3.07
CA PRO A 259 14.54 6.42 4.28
C PRO A 259 13.57 5.28 3.95
N PRO A 260 13.44 4.27 4.82
CA PRO A 260 12.45 3.22 4.61
C PRO A 260 11.03 3.82 4.59
N PRO A 261 10.08 3.19 3.88
CA PRO A 261 8.70 3.66 3.86
C PRO A 261 8.11 3.62 5.26
N ARG A 262 7.37 4.66 5.62
CA ARG A 262 6.65 4.77 6.89
C ARG A 262 5.25 4.20 6.71
N PHE A 263 4.84 3.35 7.64
CA PHE A 263 3.51 2.76 7.68
C PHE A 263 2.79 3.27 8.92
N GLU A 264 1.58 3.79 8.73
CA GLU A 264 0.76 4.32 9.81
C GLU A 264 -0.68 3.84 9.64
N LEU A 265 -1.32 3.51 10.75
CA LEU A 265 -2.76 3.26 10.79
C LEU A 265 -3.44 4.54 11.27
N ILE A 266 -4.18 5.20 10.38
CA ILE A 266 -4.93 6.42 10.69
C ILE A 266 -6.39 6.02 10.66
N GLU A 267 -7.01 5.94 11.84
CA GLU A 267 -8.38 5.43 12.01
C GLU A 267 -8.55 4.05 11.36
N GLU A 268 -9.29 3.97 10.25
CA GLU A 268 -9.56 2.75 9.49
C GLU A 268 -8.83 2.69 8.14
N GLU A 269 -7.75 3.46 7.98
CA GLU A 269 -6.97 3.51 6.76
C GLU A 269 -5.49 3.19 7.04
N LEU A 270 -4.88 2.49 6.10
CA LEU A 270 -3.43 2.28 6.09
C LEU A 270 -2.77 3.36 5.21
N LEU A 271 -1.92 4.17 5.84
CA LEU A 271 -1.02 5.10 5.16
C LEU A 271 0.33 4.43 4.91
N VAL A 272 0.81 4.53 3.67
CA VAL A 272 2.20 4.25 3.28
C VAL A 272 2.83 5.53 2.75
N ALA A 273 3.87 6.02 3.42
CA ALA A 273 4.57 7.25 3.04
C ALA A 273 6.03 7.01 2.64
N PHE A 274 6.44 7.58 1.51
CA PHE A 274 7.79 7.54 0.97
C PHE A 274 8.40 8.94 1.02
N TYR A 275 9.49 9.13 1.76
CA TYR A 275 10.13 10.44 1.89
C TYR A 275 11.35 10.58 0.97
N SER A 276 11.50 11.76 0.38
CA SER A 276 12.69 12.13 -0.40
C SER A 276 13.90 12.36 0.53
N SER A 277 15.11 12.18 0.00
CA SER A 277 16.35 12.51 0.73
C SER A 277 16.57 14.02 0.90
N ILE A 278 15.92 14.85 0.07
CA ILE A 278 16.20 16.28 -0.08
C ILE A 278 15.93 17.08 1.20
N LYS A 279 15.09 16.60 2.13
CA LYS A 279 14.77 17.33 3.39
C LYS A 279 15.30 16.74 4.69
N LEU A 280 15.91 15.55 4.69
CA LEU A 280 16.53 14.99 5.90
C LEU A 280 17.77 15.78 6.38
N VAL A 281 18.30 16.70 5.57
CA VAL A 281 19.47 17.53 5.91
C VAL A 281 19.10 18.78 6.75
N SER A 282 17.83 19.20 6.85
CA SER A 282 17.47 20.50 7.47
C SER A 282 17.01 20.47 8.93
N ARG A 283 17.04 19.32 9.63
CA ARG A 283 16.69 19.24 11.06
C ARG A 283 17.87 19.08 12.04
N LYS A 284 19.12 19.24 11.60
CA LYS A 284 20.17 19.69 12.52
C LYS A 284 20.08 21.21 12.63
N ARG A 285 19.23 21.70 13.54
CA ARG A 285 19.39 23.05 14.10
C ARG A 285 20.79 23.10 14.71
N CYS A 286 21.75 23.57 13.94
CA CYS A 286 22.97 24.14 14.48
C CYS A 286 22.52 25.39 15.24
N TYR A 287 22.31 25.26 16.55
CA TYR A 287 22.28 26.41 17.44
C TYR A 287 23.70 26.95 17.50
N VAL A 288 24.11 27.70 16.48
CA VAL A 288 25.21 28.63 16.60
C VAL A 288 24.66 29.79 17.42
N LYS A 289 24.84 29.73 18.74
CA LYS A 289 24.65 30.89 19.61
C LYS A 289 25.59 31.98 19.10
N ARG A 290 25.00 32.97 18.43
CA ARG A 290 25.63 34.25 18.13
C ARG A 290 25.70 35.02 19.46
N CYS A 291 26.76 34.80 20.25
CA CYS A 291 27.10 35.71 21.33
C CYS A 291 27.90 36.87 20.73
N GLN A 292 27.24 38.01 20.58
CA GLN A 292 27.92 39.28 20.35
C GLN A 292 28.73 39.64 21.61
N ASN A 293 29.95 40.08 21.34
CA ASN A 293 30.95 40.67 22.23
C ASN A 293 30.45 41.27 23.56
N VAL A 294 31.07 40.84 24.65
CA VAL A 294 31.59 41.74 25.70
C VAL A 294 32.94 41.15 26.12
N GLY A 295 33.95 42.01 26.21
CA GLY A 295 35.37 41.64 26.11
C GLY A 295 36.00 40.99 27.34
N GLY A 296 37.33 40.79 27.23
CA GLY A 296 38.22 40.57 28.36
C GLY A 296 38.77 39.15 28.50
N HIS A 297 40.01 38.99 28.04
CA HIS A 297 41.08 38.17 28.61
C HIS A 297 40.92 36.67 28.95
N ASN A 298 41.88 35.95 28.37
CA ASN A 298 42.61 34.79 28.89
C ASN A 298 42.04 33.37 28.69
N ASN A 299 42.90 32.58 28.05
CA ASN A 299 42.83 31.14 27.82
C ASN A 299 42.67 30.36 29.12
N GLU A 300 41.74 29.41 29.15
CA GLU A 300 41.90 28.16 29.91
C GLU A 300 40.92 27.08 29.38
N VAL A 301 41.48 25.94 28.97
CA VAL A 301 40.73 24.76 28.53
C VAL A 301 40.39 23.94 29.76
N ILE A 302 39.09 23.86 30.12
CA ILE A 302 38.62 23.07 31.26
C ILE A 302 37.84 21.85 30.75
N HIS A 303 38.42 20.66 30.95
CA HIS A 303 37.75 19.37 30.81
C HIS A 303 36.72 19.16 31.92
N ALA A 304 35.42 19.12 31.59
CA ALA A 304 34.38 18.76 32.53
C ALA A 304 34.11 17.24 32.53
N ARG A 305 34.51 16.58 33.62
CA ARG A 305 34.18 15.20 33.98
C ARG A 305 32.71 15.09 34.37
N ASN A 306 32.05 14.02 33.92
CA ASN A 306 30.69 13.65 34.26
C ASN A 306 30.64 12.96 35.65
N PRO A 307 29.85 13.40 36.65
CA PRO A 307 29.79 12.74 37.94
C PRO A 307 28.52 11.90 38.13
N LYS A 308 28.67 10.81 38.92
CA LYS A 308 27.67 10.06 39.72
C LYS A 308 26.83 9.01 38.94
N ILE A 309 26.67 7.74 39.36
CA ILE A 309 26.85 7.05 40.65
C ILE A 309 27.08 5.52 40.46
N ARG A 310 28.07 5.02 41.22
CA ARG A 310 28.30 3.73 41.91
C ARG A 310 27.39 2.52 41.62
N GLY A 311 28.06 1.40 41.29
CA GLY A 311 27.55 0.04 41.46
C GLY A 311 28.68 -0.99 41.63
N LYS A 312 28.98 -1.35 42.89
CA LYS A 312 29.69 -2.54 43.41
C LYS A 312 31.00 -3.01 42.73
N ALA A 313 32.08 -2.85 43.49
CA ALA A 313 33.35 -3.52 43.31
C ALA A 313 33.22 -5.05 43.41
N ARG A 314 33.81 -5.77 42.44
CA ARG A 314 34.48 -7.06 42.69
C ARG A 314 35.88 -6.97 42.07
N LYS A 315 36.89 -7.04 42.94
CA LYS A 315 38.30 -7.19 42.55
C LYS A 315 38.46 -8.54 41.84
N SER A 316 39.04 -8.54 40.65
CA SER A 316 39.77 -9.69 40.11
C SER A 316 40.88 -9.13 39.24
N SER A 317 42.10 -9.27 39.75
CA SER A 317 43.38 -9.01 39.11
C SER A 317 43.51 -9.78 37.78
N TYR A 318 44.04 -9.14 36.72
CA TYR A 318 45.21 -9.67 35.99
C TYR A 318 45.82 -8.63 35.03
N ARG A 319 47.16 -8.58 35.07
CA ARG A 319 48.20 -8.00 34.19
C ARG A 319 47.80 -7.90 32.69
N ARG A 320 48.31 -6.99 31.84
CA ARG A 320 49.68 -6.42 31.71
C ARG A 320 49.68 -5.31 30.64
N CYS A 321 50.64 -4.38 30.81
CA CYS A 321 51.26 -3.40 29.89
C CYS A 321 50.35 -2.41 29.17
#